data_AF-A0A914Q1Q1-F1
#
_entry.id   AF-A0A914Q1Q1-F1
#
_cell.length_a   1.000
_cell.length_b   1.000
_cell.length_c   1.000
_cell.angle_alpha   90.00
_cell.angle_beta   90.00
_cell.angle_gamma   90.00
#
_symmetry.space_group_name_H-M   'P 1'
#
loop_
_entity.id
_entity.type
_entity.pdbx_description
1 polymer ?
#
loop_
_entity_poly.entity_id
_entity_poly.type
_entity_poly.pdbx_seq_one_letter_code
_entity_poly.pdbx_strand_id
1 'polypeptide(L)'
;MVHRDVACRNILLTESGIAKLSDFGLCCHCDESFTYRASLQKRLPLKWLSIEALIDRLFSEKSDVWSFGVLCYETFSDGAVPYPALSNEEMLEALQNGKRLEKPSKASNEIYELMLKCWAEQPIERPSFKDLSKELKVILESITESYEYLTLDFSSKNIES
;
A
#
# COMPACT_ATOMS: atom_id res chain seq x y z
N MET A 1 -15.25 -5.80 6.79
CA MET A 1 -15.46 -5.55 5.34
C MET A 1 -14.13 -5.74 4.65
N VAL A 2 -14.11 -6.36 3.47
CA VAL A 2 -12.92 -6.54 2.62
C VAL A 2 -13.16 -5.87 1.27
N HIS A 3 -12.22 -5.05 0.79
CA HIS A 3 -12.37 -4.21 -0.41
C HIS A 3 -12.03 -4.93 -1.70
N ARG A 4 -10.90 -5.67 -1.74
CA ARG A 4 -10.45 -6.50 -2.87
C ARG A 4 -10.00 -5.73 -4.12
N ASP A 5 -9.92 -4.41 -4.03
CA ASP A 5 -9.48 -3.52 -5.13
C ASP A 5 -8.89 -2.21 -4.59
N VAL A 6 -8.07 -2.30 -3.53
CA VAL A 6 -7.35 -1.14 -3.02
C VAL A 6 -6.24 -0.80 -4.02
N ALA A 7 -6.36 0.34 -4.67
CA ALA A 7 -5.42 0.81 -5.69
C ALA A 7 -5.54 2.33 -5.85
N CYS A 8 -4.52 2.99 -6.39
CA CYS A 8 -4.49 4.45 -6.53
C CYS A 8 -5.67 4.97 -7.38
N ARG A 9 -6.06 4.24 -8.43
CA ARG A 9 -7.24 4.56 -9.28
C ARG A 9 -8.57 4.64 -8.52
N ASN A 10 -8.65 3.99 -7.36
CA ASN A 10 -9.85 3.93 -6.53
C ASN A 10 -9.77 4.91 -5.33
N ILE A 11 -8.73 5.75 -5.27
CA ILE A 11 -8.63 6.85 -4.31
C ILE A 11 -9.06 8.15 -4.99
N LEU A 12 -10.09 8.78 -4.43
CA LEU A 12 -10.58 10.09 -4.85
C LEU A 12 -10.04 11.18 -3.92
N LEU A 13 -9.66 12.33 -4.47
CA LEU A 13 -9.27 13.51 -3.71
C LEU A 13 -10.38 14.54 -3.74
N THR A 14 -10.76 15.06 -2.58
CA THR A 14 -11.62 16.24 -2.49
C THR A 14 -10.84 17.51 -2.83
N GLU A 15 -11.54 18.61 -3.08
CA GLU A 15 -10.92 19.94 -3.25
C GLU A 15 -10.07 20.36 -2.04
N SER A 16 -10.44 19.89 -0.84
CA SER A 16 -9.69 20.10 0.41
C SER A 16 -8.51 19.15 0.60
N GLY A 17 -8.15 18.35 -0.40
CA GLY A 17 -7.03 17.40 -0.32
C GLY A 17 -7.29 16.15 0.52
N ILE A 18 -8.55 15.84 0.83
CA ILE A 18 -8.91 14.63 1.60
C ILE A 18 -9.01 13.44 0.65
N ALA A 19 -8.18 12.43 0.88
CA ALA A 19 -8.25 11.14 0.17
C ALA A 19 -9.40 10.27 0.69
N LYS A 20 -10.19 9.71 -0.23
CA LYS A 20 -11.32 8.82 0.07
C LYS A 20 -11.26 7.58 -0.82
N LEU A 21 -11.34 6.41 -0.20
CA LEU A 21 -11.48 5.14 -0.90
C LEU A 21 -12.86 5.03 -1.55
N SER A 22 -12.90 4.53 -2.77
CA SER A 22 -14.09 4.40 -3.61
C SER A 22 -14.12 3.05 -4.34
N ASP A 23 -15.15 2.83 -5.16
CA ASP A 23 -15.39 1.59 -5.91
C ASP A 23 -15.49 0.32 -5.05
N PHE A 24 -16.60 0.25 -4.31
CA PHE A 24 -16.94 -0.89 -3.46
C PHE A 24 -17.60 -2.05 -4.25
N GLY A 25 -17.55 -2.04 -5.60
CA GLY A 25 -18.23 -3.02 -6.45
C GLY A 25 -17.72 -4.46 -6.32
N LEU A 26 -16.56 -4.63 -5.69
CA LEU A 26 -15.93 -5.92 -5.36
C LEU A 26 -16.01 -6.26 -3.87
N CYS A 27 -16.50 -5.36 -3.02
CA CYS A 27 -16.48 -5.55 -1.58
C CYS A 27 -17.34 -6.72 -1.12
N CYS A 28 -16.89 -7.39 -0.06
CA CYS A 28 -17.68 -8.38 0.65
C CYS A 28 -17.64 -8.13 2.18
N HIS A 29 -18.74 -8.51 2.83
CA HIS A 29 -18.75 -8.65 4.28
C HIS A 29 -18.25 -10.05 4.60
N CYS A 30 -17.00 -10.15 5.06
CA CYS A 30 -16.49 -11.40 5.63
C CYS A 30 -16.73 -11.33 7.14
N ASP A 31 -17.39 -12.34 7.71
CA ASP A 31 -17.35 -12.58 9.15
C ASP A 31 -15.91 -12.91 9.56
N GLU A 32 -15.51 -12.54 10.78
CA GLU A 32 -14.12 -12.55 11.28
C GLU A 32 -13.39 -13.91 11.17
N SER A 33 -14.10 -15.00 10.91
CA SER A 33 -13.58 -16.36 10.77
C SER A 33 -13.52 -16.90 9.34
N PHE A 34 -14.00 -16.15 8.33
CA PHE A 34 -14.15 -16.68 6.96
C PHE A 34 -13.32 -15.90 5.93
N THR A 35 -12.45 -16.65 5.26
CA THR A 35 -11.85 -16.23 4.01
C THR A 35 -12.87 -16.40 2.87
N TYR A 36 -13.14 -15.34 2.12
CA TYR A 36 -14.08 -15.41 1.00
C TYR A 36 -13.37 -15.99 -0.23
N ARG A 37 -13.92 -17.05 -0.83
CA ARG A 37 -13.52 -17.56 -2.16
C ARG A 37 -14.41 -16.94 -3.25
N ALA A 38 -13.83 -16.14 -4.12
CA ALA A 38 -14.56 -15.49 -5.20
C ALA A 38 -14.92 -16.44 -6.35
N SER A 39 -16.08 -16.23 -6.98
CA SER A 39 -16.47 -16.91 -8.22
C SER A 39 -15.67 -16.42 -9.43
N LEU A 40 -15.45 -17.30 -10.42
CA LEU A 40 -14.57 -17.10 -11.59
C LEU A 40 -14.98 -15.97 -12.57
N GLN A 41 -16.14 -15.33 -12.38
CA GLN A 41 -16.73 -14.45 -13.40
C GLN A 41 -16.25 -12.99 -13.37
N LYS A 42 -15.59 -12.52 -12.31
CA LYS A 42 -15.12 -11.12 -12.23
C LYS A 42 -13.63 -11.01 -12.59
N ARG A 43 -13.30 -10.07 -13.47
CA ARG A 43 -11.90 -9.67 -13.73
C ARG A 43 -11.31 -9.09 -12.46
N LEU A 44 -10.13 -9.57 -12.06
CA LEU A 44 -9.45 -9.16 -10.84
C LEU A 44 -8.17 -8.38 -11.14
N PRO A 45 -7.77 -7.43 -10.28
CA PRO A 45 -6.57 -6.62 -10.45
C PRO A 45 -5.30 -7.39 -10.02
N LEU A 46 -4.88 -8.37 -10.82
CA LEU A 46 -3.88 -9.38 -10.40
C LEU A 46 -2.58 -8.81 -9.82
N LYS A 47 -2.09 -7.66 -10.32
CA LYS A 47 -0.86 -7.01 -9.83
C LYS A 47 -0.97 -6.36 -8.45
N TRP A 48 -2.19 -6.21 -7.93
CA TRP A 48 -2.47 -5.70 -6.58
C TRP A 48 -2.80 -6.81 -5.59
N LEU A 49 -3.03 -8.04 -6.08
CA LEU A 49 -3.46 -9.15 -5.22
C LEU A 49 -2.30 -9.73 -4.43
N SER A 50 -2.61 -10.17 -3.21
CA SER A 50 -1.73 -10.99 -2.40
C SER A 50 -1.57 -12.40 -2.98
N ILE A 51 -0.52 -13.11 -2.53
CA ILE A 51 -0.20 -14.46 -3.02
C ILE A 51 -1.38 -15.42 -2.80
N GLU A 52 -1.99 -15.42 -1.61
CA GLU A 52 -3.15 -16.28 -1.31
C GLU A 52 -4.40 -15.91 -2.12
N ALA A 53 -4.56 -14.64 -2.50
CA ALA A 53 -5.64 -14.19 -3.37
C ALA A 53 -5.42 -14.56 -4.85
N LEU A 54 -4.15 -14.71 -5.27
CA LEU A 54 -3.77 -15.20 -6.59
C LEU A 54 -3.99 -16.72 -6.71
N ILE A 55 -3.56 -17.49 -5.70
CA ILE A 55 -3.63 -18.97 -5.71
C ILE A 55 -5.06 -19.45 -5.48
N ASP A 56 -5.61 -19.13 -4.31
CA ASP A 56 -6.82 -19.78 -3.79
C ASP A 56 -8.04 -18.87 -3.80
N ARG A 57 -7.91 -17.67 -4.38
CA ARG A 57 -8.93 -16.60 -4.34
C ARG A 57 -9.35 -16.27 -2.92
N LEU A 58 -8.41 -16.34 -1.98
CA LEU A 58 -8.64 -16.07 -0.57
C LEU A 58 -8.54 -14.57 -0.28
N PHE A 59 -9.66 -13.94 0.05
CA PHE A 59 -9.73 -12.52 0.39
C PHE A 59 -10.01 -12.30 1.87
N SER A 60 -9.27 -11.38 2.48
CA SER A 60 -9.32 -10.98 3.88
C SER A 60 -8.83 -9.53 4.06
N GLU A 61 -8.95 -8.97 5.27
CA GLU A 61 -8.30 -7.69 5.60
C GLU A 61 -6.80 -7.73 5.30
N LYS A 62 -6.13 -8.86 5.53
CA LYS A 62 -4.68 -9.03 5.25
C LYS A 62 -4.33 -9.03 3.76
N SER A 63 -5.26 -9.43 2.89
CA SER A 63 -5.08 -9.26 1.44
C SER A 63 -5.28 -7.80 1.00
N ASP A 64 -6.13 -7.03 1.70
CA ASP A 64 -6.24 -5.59 1.48
C ASP A 64 -5.00 -4.84 1.99
N VAL A 65 -4.38 -5.31 3.07
CA VAL A 65 -3.10 -4.77 3.57
C VAL A 65 -1.98 -4.93 2.52
N TRP A 66 -1.92 -6.08 1.84
CA TRP A 66 -1.00 -6.25 0.71
C TRP A 66 -1.27 -5.23 -0.39
N SER A 67 -2.54 -5.10 -0.80
CA SER A 67 -2.98 -4.15 -1.82
C SER A 67 -2.66 -2.70 -1.42
N PHE A 68 -2.76 -2.38 -0.13
CA PHE A 68 -2.35 -1.09 0.42
C PHE A 68 -0.85 -0.83 0.26
N GLY A 69 0.01 -1.83 0.44
CA GLY A 69 1.44 -1.70 0.13
C GLY A 69 1.68 -1.34 -1.35
N VAL A 70 0.92 -1.94 -2.27
CA VAL A 70 0.98 -1.61 -3.71
C VAL A 70 0.45 -0.19 -3.97
N LEU A 71 -0.62 0.24 -3.30
CA LEU A 71 -1.11 1.62 -3.34
C LEU A 71 -0.03 2.62 -2.87
N CYS A 72 0.70 2.32 -1.80
CA CYS A 72 1.82 3.15 -1.36
C CYS A 72 2.89 3.22 -2.45
N TYR A 73 3.26 2.09 -3.06
CA TYR A 73 4.19 2.11 -4.19
C TYR A 73 3.71 3.02 -5.32
N GLU A 74 2.46 2.86 -5.77
CA GLU A 74 1.86 3.73 -6.81
C GLU A 74 1.97 5.20 -6.41
N THR A 75 1.65 5.54 -5.16
CA THR A 75 1.66 6.91 -4.65
C THR A 75 3.06 7.52 -4.73
N PHE A 76 4.09 6.81 -4.25
CA PHE A 76 5.46 7.30 -4.22
C PHE A 76 6.21 7.15 -5.55
N SER A 77 5.59 6.54 -6.56
CA SER A 77 6.10 6.41 -7.92
C SER A 77 5.34 7.26 -8.94
N ASP A 78 4.52 8.21 -8.49
CA ASP A 78 3.66 9.05 -9.33
C ASP A 78 2.71 8.24 -10.24
N GLY A 79 2.17 7.15 -9.71
CA GLY A 79 1.22 6.27 -10.40
C GLY A 79 1.87 5.28 -11.37
N ALA A 80 3.14 4.92 -11.16
CA ALA A 80 3.79 3.91 -11.98
C ALA A 80 3.05 2.56 -11.88
N VAL A 81 2.98 1.86 -13.02
CA VAL A 81 2.34 0.54 -13.09
C VAL A 81 3.14 -0.45 -12.24
N PRO A 82 2.53 -1.14 -11.26
CA PRO A 82 3.23 -2.17 -10.50
C PRO A 82 3.73 -3.29 -11.42
N TYR A 83 4.93 -3.80 -11.16
CA TYR A 83 5.54 -4.93 -11.88
C TYR A 83 5.42 -4.79 -13.41
N PRO A 84 5.94 -3.71 -14.03
CA PRO A 84 5.68 -3.41 -15.44
C PRO A 84 6.28 -4.46 -16.40
N ALA A 85 7.36 -5.14 -15.97
CA ALA A 85 8.05 -6.16 -16.75
C ALA A 85 7.41 -7.56 -16.66
N LEU A 86 6.42 -7.77 -15.80
CA LEU A 86 5.77 -9.07 -15.61
C LEU A 86 4.39 -9.09 -16.26
N SER A 87 4.09 -10.17 -16.98
CA SER A 87 2.74 -10.54 -17.38
C SER A 87 1.91 -11.00 -16.17
N ASN A 88 0.60 -11.13 -16.35
CA ASN A 88 -0.28 -11.59 -15.27
C ASN A 88 -0.01 -13.05 -14.89
N GLU A 89 0.42 -13.86 -15.85
CA GLU A 89 0.73 -15.28 -15.71
C GLU A 89 2.02 -15.50 -14.91
N GLU A 90 3.01 -14.62 -15.05
CA GLU A 90 4.29 -14.68 -14.35
C GLU A 90 4.25 -14.13 -12.92
N MET A 91 3.21 -13.36 -12.57
CA MET A 91 3.10 -12.69 -11.27
C MET A 91 3.21 -13.65 -10.09
N LEU A 92 2.49 -14.79 -10.14
CA LEU A 92 2.45 -15.72 -9.02
C LEU A 92 3.84 -16.32 -8.74
N GLU A 93 4.49 -16.84 -9.78
CA GLU A 93 5.82 -17.45 -9.67
C GLU A 93 6.86 -16.44 -9.18
N ALA A 94 6.84 -15.21 -9.72
CA ALA A 94 7.76 -14.17 -9.28
C ALA A 94 7.58 -13.83 -7.79
N LEU A 95 6.34 -13.69 -7.32
CA LEU A 95 6.06 -13.38 -5.92
C LEU A 95 6.43 -14.51 -4.96
N GLN A 96 6.21 -15.78 -5.36
CA GLN A 96 6.61 -16.96 -4.59
C GLN A 96 8.13 -17.09 -4.49
N ASN A 97 8.87 -16.65 -5.52
CA ASN A 97 10.33 -16.55 -5.49
C ASN A 97 10.85 -15.30 -4.74
N GLY A 98 9.99 -14.62 -3.99
CA GLY A 98 10.37 -13.48 -3.15
C GLY A 98 10.48 -12.15 -3.88
N LYS A 99 10.10 -12.04 -5.16
CA LYS A 99 10.08 -10.75 -5.87
C LYS A 99 9.12 -9.80 -5.14
N ARG A 100 9.57 -8.57 -4.91
CA ARG A 100 8.76 -7.44 -4.45
C ARG A 100 9.07 -6.22 -5.32
N LEU A 101 8.23 -5.19 -5.24
CA LEU A 101 8.48 -3.92 -5.91
C LEU A 101 9.70 -3.26 -5.30
N GLU A 102 10.52 -2.65 -6.14
CA GLU A 102 11.68 -1.88 -5.69
C GLU A 102 11.24 -0.57 -5.05
N LYS A 103 12.10 -0.02 -4.19
CA LYS A 103 11.82 1.25 -3.50
C LYS A 103 11.62 2.39 -4.50
N PRO A 104 10.46 3.06 -4.53
CA PRO A 104 10.29 4.27 -5.33
C PRO A 104 11.25 5.37 -4.90
N SER A 105 11.72 6.19 -5.84
CA SER A 105 12.70 7.25 -5.57
C SER A 105 12.22 8.28 -4.55
N LYS A 106 10.92 8.57 -4.51
CA LYS A 106 10.31 9.53 -3.57
C LYS A 106 9.94 8.91 -2.22
N ALA A 107 10.04 7.59 -2.06
CA ALA A 107 9.76 6.92 -0.80
C ALA A 107 10.97 7.02 0.14
N SER A 108 10.72 7.44 1.39
CA SER A 108 11.70 7.29 2.46
C SER A 108 11.97 5.80 2.76
N ASN A 109 13.02 5.50 3.52
CA ASN A 109 13.31 4.12 3.88
C ASN A 109 12.25 3.57 4.82
N GLU A 110 11.74 4.38 5.75
CA GLU A 110 10.69 4.02 6.71
C GLU A 110 9.39 3.66 5.98
N ILE A 111 9.01 4.45 4.97
CA ILE A 111 7.86 4.15 4.12
C ILE A 111 8.07 2.84 3.35
N TYR A 112 9.27 2.59 2.83
CA TYR A 112 9.55 1.35 2.11
C TYR A 112 9.55 0.12 3.00
N GLU A 113 10.11 0.22 4.21
CA GLU A 113 10.02 -0.86 5.22
C GLU A 113 8.56 -1.16 5.57
N LEU A 114 7.71 -0.13 5.68
CA LEU A 114 6.27 -0.32 5.86
C LEU A 114 5.64 -1.06 4.66
N MET A 115 6.01 -0.72 3.42
CA MET A 115 5.57 -1.46 2.23
C MET A 115 6.00 -2.94 2.29
N LEU A 116 7.25 -3.22 2.67
CA LEU A 116 7.77 -4.58 2.80
C LEU A 116 7.00 -5.39 3.85
N LYS A 117 6.64 -4.79 5.00
CA LYS A 117 5.76 -5.42 6.00
C LYS A 117 4.38 -5.78 5.44
N CYS A 118 3.80 -4.91 4.61
CA CYS A 118 2.54 -5.21 3.92
C CYS A 118 2.65 -6.40 2.96
N TRP A 119 3.84 -6.66 2.41
CA TRP A 119 4.11 -7.74 1.48
C TRP A 119 4.79 -8.97 2.11
N ALA A 120 4.67 -9.13 3.44
CA ALA A 120 5.05 -10.37 4.10
C ALA A 120 4.30 -11.56 3.46
N GLU A 121 5.00 -12.67 3.26
CA GLU A 121 4.45 -13.83 2.57
C GLU A 121 3.26 -14.40 3.33
N GLN A 122 3.43 -14.64 4.64
CA GLN A 122 2.36 -15.14 5.49
C GLN A 122 1.40 -13.99 5.86
N PRO A 123 0.08 -14.11 5.61
CA PRO A 123 -0.89 -13.05 5.90
C PRO A 123 -0.90 -12.60 7.36
N ILE A 124 -0.60 -13.50 8.30
CA ILE A 124 -0.59 -13.23 9.75
C ILE A 124 0.56 -12.29 10.16
N GLU A 125 1.66 -12.26 9.40
CA GLU A 125 2.83 -11.42 9.66
C GLU A 125 2.62 -9.98 9.18
N ARG A 126 1.64 -9.76 8.29
CA ARG A 126 1.29 -8.42 7.81
C ARG A 126 0.67 -7.62 8.96
N PRO A 127 0.91 -6.31 9.08
CA PRO A 127 0.31 -5.47 10.11
C PRO A 127 -1.22 -5.38 9.94
N SER A 128 -1.95 -4.95 10.97
CA SER A 128 -3.35 -4.52 10.78
C SER A 128 -3.41 -3.10 10.22
N PHE A 129 -4.54 -2.68 9.66
CA PHE A 129 -4.71 -1.27 9.26
C PHE A 129 -4.59 -0.29 10.45
N LYS A 130 -4.94 -0.75 11.66
CA LYS A 130 -4.75 0.04 12.89
C LYS A 130 -3.27 0.27 13.18
N ASP A 131 -2.45 -0.77 13.02
CA ASP A 131 -1.00 -0.66 13.23
C ASP A 131 -0.36 0.22 12.16
N LEU A 132 -0.75 0.03 10.89
CA LEU A 132 -0.31 0.88 9.78
C LEU A 132 -0.65 2.35 10.00
N SER A 133 -1.87 2.65 10.44
CA SER A 133 -2.29 4.02 10.75
C SER A 133 -1.42 4.64 11.84
N LYS A 134 -1.07 3.88 12.88
CA LYS A 134 -0.19 4.34 13.95
C LYS A 134 1.24 4.59 13.44
N GLU A 135 1.78 3.65 12.68
CA GLU A 135 3.15 3.76 12.13
C GLU A 135 3.28 4.94 11.17
N LEU A 136 2.30 5.13 10.27
CA LEU A 136 2.28 6.27 9.35
C LEU A 136 2.20 7.61 10.07
N LYS A 137 1.42 7.71 11.16
CA LYS A 137 1.37 8.95 11.97
C LYS A 137 2.75 9.30 12.53
N VAL A 138 3.45 8.32 13.10
CA VAL A 138 4.80 8.52 13.63
C VAL A 138 5.78 8.96 12.54
N ILE A 139 5.70 8.36 11.34
CA ILE A 139 6.53 8.75 10.19
C ILE A 139 6.19 10.19 9.75
N LEU A 140 4.92 10.57 9.72
CA LEU A 140 4.51 11.92 9.33
C LEU A 140 4.95 12.97 10.36
N GLU A 141 4.82 12.67 11.65
CA GLU A 141 5.24 13.54 12.75
C GLU A 141 6.75 13.82 12.69
N SER A 142 7.58 12.79 12.45
CA SER A 142 9.03 12.96 12.33
C SER A 142 9.44 13.79 11.12
N ILE A 143 8.71 13.66 10.01
CA ILE A 143 8.89 14.50 8.81
C ILE A 143 8.53 15.95 9.13
N THR A 144 7.38 16.21 9.75
CA THR A 144 6.95 17.58 10.07
C THR A 144 7.93 18.28 11.02
N GLU A 145 8.42 17.58 12.04
CA GLU A 145 9.45 18.11 12.95
C GLU A 145 10.74 18.44 12.18
N SER A 146 11.20 17.55 11.30
CA SER A 146 12.40 17.78 10.49
C SER A 146 12.27 19.01 9.59
N TYR A 147 11.10 19.22 8.97
CA TYR A 147 10.85 20.42 8.15
C TYR A 147 10.82 21.70 9.02
N GLU A 148 10.21 21.66 10.21
CA GLU A 148 10.24 22.79 11.13
C GLU A 148 11.68 23.14 11.56
N TYR A 149 12.51 22.16 11.93
CA TYR A 149 13.93 22.39 12.25
C TYR A 149 14.72 22.98 11.06
N LEU A 150 14.51 22.46 9.85
CA LEU A 150 15.15 23.00 8.65
C LEU A 150 14.73 24.46 8.41
N THR A 151 13.46 24.83 8.61
CA THR A 151 13.01 26.23 8.46
C THR A 151 13.63 27.18 9.48
N LEU A 152 13.88 26.73 10.71
CA LEU A 152 14.52 27.54 11.75
C LEU A 152 16.01 27.77 11.49
N ASP A 153 16.71 26.80 10.91
CA ASP A 153 18.16 26.88 10.67
C ASP A 153 18.52 27.85 9.51
N PHE A 154 17.57 28.12 8.60
CA PHE A 154 17.74 29.12 7.53
C PHE A 154 17.67 30.58 8.01
N SER A 155 17.22 30.85 9.25
CA SER A 155 17.16 32.22 9.79
C SER A 155 18.41 32.63 10.58
N SER A 156 19.38 31.72 10.78
CA SER A 156 20.53 31.95 11.67
C SER A 156 21.84 32.36 10.95
N LYS A 157 21.78 32.72 9.66
CA LYS A 157 22.93 33.26 8.92
C LYS A 157 22.61 34.62 8.30
N ASN A 158 22.57 35.65 9.13
CA ASN A 158 22.95 37.02 8.76
C ASN A 158 23.67 37.64 9.96
N ILE A 159 24.95 37.29 10.09
CA ILE A 159 25.90 37.97 10.97
C ILE A 159 26.49 39.13 10.15
N GLU A 160 26.25 40.33 10.65
CA GLU A 160 27.09 41.53 10.64
C GLU A 160 28.15 41.67 9.51
N SER A 161 27.98 42.69 8.67
CA SER A 161 28.99 43.74 8.45
C SER A 161 28.36 44.99 7.84
#